data_AF-A0A1D2M0U1-F1
#
_entry.id   AF-A0A1D2M0U1-F1
#
_cell.length_a   1.000
_cell.length_b   1.000
_cell.length_c   1.000
_cell.angle_alpha   90.00
_cell.angle_beta   90.00
_cell.angle_gamma   90.00
#
_symmetry.space_group_name_H-M   'P 1'
#
loop_
_entity.id
_entity.type
_entity.pdbx_description
1 polymer ?
#
loop_
_entity_poly.entity_id
_entity_poly.type
_entity_poly.pdbx_seq_one_letter_code
_entity_poly.pdbx_strand_id
1 'polypeptide(L)'
;MSTKDLRKAYHPNYFSIDSILAAQTLVPCMTQTTIPKFGFLVPDCNSEDLPFGTNLQLPIWAARVLCRPLRTFVAVTIPPGFKEAHGKVTEEDPNIVDLSKVNDNFYEAGHLCTALFHSEAGELAEMLPDVLQARVLCLGSATGTPSPNGTPIKAELMDNVEKKLMEDTQKCRTNVDEWLE
;
A
#
# COMPACT_ATOMS: atom_id res chain seq x y z
N MET A 1 33.30 -1.06 10.79
CA MET A 1 32.69 0.07 10.07
C MET A 1 31.18 -0.07 10.18
N SER A 2 30.57 0.73 11.06
CA SER A 2 29.13 0.70 11.33
C SER A 2 28.42 1.45 10.20
N THR A 3 27.80 0.72 9.28
CA THR A 3 26.79 1.22 8.35
C THR A 3 25.56 1.58 9.17
N LYS A 4 25.63 2.72 9.85
CA LYS A 4 24.48 3.32 10.53
C LYS A 4 23.46 3.67 9.46
N ASP A 5 22.32 3.01 9.56
CA ASP A 5 21.05 3.27 8.91
C ASP A 5 20.98 4.67 8.28
N LEU A 6 20.97 4.69 6.95
CA LEU A 6 20.47 5.83 6.20
C LEU A 6 18.98 5.94 6.51
N ARG A 7 18.65 6.63 7.60
CA ARG A 7 17.34 7.21 7.95
C ARG A 7 16.17 6.37 7.43
N LYS A 8 15.67 5.42 8.23
CA LYS A 8 14.33 4.82 8.07
C LYS A 8 13.24 5.89 8.26
N ALA A 9 13.16 6.87 7.37
CA ALA A 9 11.87 7.43 7.03
C ALA A 9 11.25 6.45 6.02
N TYR A 10 9.95 6.22 6.11
CA TYR A 10 9.22 5.40 5.15
C TYR A 10 9.20 6.16 3.81
N HIS A 11 10.25 6.02 3.00
CA HIS A 11 10.32 6.58 1.67
C HIS A 11 10.63 5.47 0.66
N PRO A 12 10.05 5.53 -0.55
CA PRO A 12 10.28 4.53 -1.58
C PRO A 12 11.78 4.39 -1.85
N ASN A 13 12.35 3.23 -1.54
CA ASN A 13 13.75 2.95 -1.77
C ASN A 13 13.90 2.32 -3.15
N TYR A 14 14.67 2.96 -4.02
CA TYR A 14 14.95 2.47 -5.38
C TYR A 14 15.51 1.04 -5.40
N PHE A 15 16.25 0.64 -4.37
CA PHE A 15 16.85 -0.69 -4.27
C PHE A 15 16.00 -1.70 -3.50
N SER A 16 14.87 -1.27 -2.93
CA SER A 16 13.98 -2.18 -2.22
C SER A 16 13.10 -2.92 -3.21
N ILE A 17 13.18 -4.25 -3.20
CA ILE A 17 12.31 -5.11 -4.00
C ILE A 17 10.85 -4.87 -3.61
N ASP A 18 10.56 -4.75 -2.31
CA ASP A 18 9.22 -4.49 -1.79
C ASP A 18 8.64 -3.19 -2.35
N SER A 19 9.44 -2.11 -2.40
CA SER A 19 9.01 -0.83 -2.96
C SER A 19 8.80 -0.88 -4.48
N ILE A 20 9.62 -1.65 -5.21
CA ILE A 20 9.43 -1.87 -6.65
C ILE A 20 8.12 -2.62 -6.91
N LEU A 21 7.85 -3.68 -6.13
CA LEU A 21 6.62 -4.46 -6.24
C LEU A 21 5.38 -3.64 -5.87
N ALA A 22 5.46 -2.85 -4.79
CA ALA A 22 4.37 -1.96 -4.40
C ALA A 22 4.06 -0.94 -5.50
N ALA A 23 5.08 -0.37 -6.15
CA ALA A 23 4.91 0.60 -7.22
C ALA A 23 4.30 0.01 -8.51
N GLN A 24 4.35 -1.31 -8.68
CA GLN A 24 3.73 -2.02 -9.81
C GLN A 24 2.21 -2.14 -9.67
N THR A 25 1.65 -1.85 -8.49
CA THR A 25 0.20 -1.81 -8.25
C THR A 25 -0.50 -0.94 -9.29
N LEU A 26 -1.58 -1.46 -9.87
CA LEU A 26 -2.39 -0.75 -10.84
C LEU A 26 -3.37 0.19 -10.15
N VAL A 27 -3.43 1.44 -10.61
CA VAL A 27 -4.40 2.44 -10.16
C VAL A 27 -5.29 2.88 -11.31
N PRO A 28 -6.61 3.05 -11.06
CA PRO A 28 -7.54 3.54 -12.07
C PRO A 28 -7.24 5.00 -12.40
N CYS A 29 -7.25 5.29 -13.69
CA CYS A 29 -6.77 6.52 -14.27
C CYS A 29 -7.70 6.96 -15.42
N MET A 30 -7.89 8.28 -15.57
CA MET A 30 -8.64 8.86 -16.69
C MET A 30 -7.84 9.97 -17.36
N THR A 31 -7.67 9.90 -18.68
CA THR A 31 -6.91 10.91 -19.42
C THR A 31 -7.59 12.28 -19.38
N GLN A 32 -6.80 13.33 -19.10
CA GLN A 32 -7.22 14.73 -19.07
C GLN A 32 -6.80 15.50 -20.33
N THR A 33 -6.04 14.86 -21.21
CA THR A 33 -5.70 15.37 -22.54
C THR A 33 -5.49 14.19 -23.49
N THR A 34 -5.49 14.46 -24.79
CA THR A 34 -5.09 13.46 -25.78
C THR A 34 -3.57 13.26 -25.67
N ILE A 35 -3.14 12.03 -25.40
CA ILE A 35 -1.72 11.69 -25.25
C ILE A 35 -1.22 11.06 -26.54
N PRO A 36 -0.27 11.70 -27.26
CA PRO A 36 0.14 11.23 -28.57
C PRO A 36 0.91 9.90 -28.49
N LYS A 37 0.65 8.97 -29.42
CA LYS A 37 1.32 7.66 -29.53
C LYS A 37 1.14 6.69 -28.37
N PHE A 38 0.12 6.90 -27.53
CA PHE A 38 -0.19 6.03 -26.39
C PHE A 38 -1.47 5.19 -26.58
N GLY A 39 -2.05 5.16 -27.79
CA GLY A 39 -3.25 4.37 -28.08
C GLY A 39 -3.08 2.87 -27.81
N PHE A 40 -1.86 2.35 -27.97
CA PHE A 40 -1.53 0.94 -27.70
C PHE A 40 -1.75 0.48 -26.24
N LEU A 41 -1.88 1.42 -25.29
CA LEU A 41 -2.15 1.09 -23.89
C LEU A 41 -3.57 0.54 -23.67
N VAL A 42 -4.49 0.83 -24.58
CA VAL A 42 -5.90 0.42 -24.47
C VAL A 42 -6.20 -0.53 -25.62
N PRO A 43 -6.51 -1.81 -25.35
CA PRO A 43 -6.71 -2.82 -26.39
C PRO A 43 -7.75 -2.45 -27.46
N ASP A 44 -8.78 -1.69 -27.08
CA ASP A 44 -9.89 -1.29 -27.95
C ASP A 44 -9.71 0.09 -28.60
N CYS A 45 -8.54 0.72 -28.43
CA CYS A 45 -8.25 2.03 -28.99
C CYS A 45 -7.77 1.92 -30.45
N ASN A 46 -8.63 2.30 -31.39
CA ASN A 46 -8.33 2.28 -32.83
C ASN A 46 -7.50 3.48 -33.33
N SER A 47 -7.00 4.34 -32.44
CA SER A 47 -6.16 5.50 -32.78
C SER A 47 -4.72 5.30 -32.31
N GLU A 48 -3.75 5.89 -33.03
CA GLU A 48 -2.35 5.93 -32.59
C GLU A 48 -2.21 6.68 -31.27
N ASP A 49 -3.00 7.74 -31.09
CA ASP A 49 -3.04 8.58 -29.91
C ASP A 49 -4.08 8.07 -28.90
N LEU A 50 -3.83 8.30 -27.61
CA LEU A 50 -4.77 7.99 -26.54
C LEU A 50 -5.74 9.17 -26.36
N PRO A 51 -7.05 9.02 -26.62
CA PRO A 51 -7.99 10.14 -26.60
C PRO A 51 -8.24 10.67 -25.18
N PHE A 52 -8.68 11.92 -25.09
CA PHE A 52 -9.20 12.53 -23.86
C PHE A 52 -10.36 11.73 -23.27
N GLY A 53 -10.44 11.65 -21.93
CA GLY A 53 -11.53 10.98 -21.22
C GLY A 53 -11.48 9.44 -21.27
N THR A 54 -10.35 8.87 -21.69
CA THR A 54 -10.17 7.42 -21.74
C THR A 54 -9.83 6.89 -20.36
N ASN A 55 -10.58 5.88 -19.91
CA ASN A 55 -10.29 5.14 -18.69
C ASN A 55 -9.25 4.06 -18.96
N LEU A 56 -8.22 3.99 -18.12
CA LEU A 56 -7.18 2.98 -18.18
C LEU A 56 -6.67 2.64 -16.78
N GLN A 57 -5.94 1.53 -16.67
CA GLN A 57 -5.22 1.18 -15.46
C GLN A 57 -3.72 1.35 -15.69
N LEU A 58 -3.06 2.10 -14.82
CA LEU A 58 -1.63 2.35 -14.92
C LEU A 58 -0.95 1.93 -13.62
N PRO A 59 0.27 1.38 -13.68
CA PRO A 59 1.10 1.21 -12.50
C PRO A 59 1.33 2.56 -11.79
N ILE A 60 1.40 2.57 -10.46
CA ILE A 60 1.63 3.79 -9.67
C ILE A 60 2.86 4.56 -10.15
N TRP A 61 3.96 3.86 -10.48
CA TRP A 61 5.18 4.51 -10.96
C TRP A 61 4.96 5.31 -12.26
N ALA A 62 4.09 4.82 -13.16
CA ALA A 62 3.76 5.47 -14.42
C ALA A 62 2.77 6.63 -14.20
N ALA A 63 1.72 6.37 -13.39
CA ALA A 63 0.73 7.37 -13.01
C ALA A 63 1.40 8.61 -12.37
N ARG A 64 2.41 8.40 -11.51
CA ARG A 64 3.19 9.48 -10.87
C ARG A 64 3.91 10.40 -11.86
N VAL A 65 4.33 9.88 -13.01
CA VAL A 65 5.00 10.68 -14.04
C VAL A 65 3.99 11.53 -14.82
N LEU A 66 2.79 10.99 -15.04
CA LEU A 66 1.71 11.59 -15.82
C LEU A 66 0.81 12.53 -15.01
N CYS A 67 0.78 12.36 -13.69
CA CYS A 67 0.00 13.17 -12.75
C CYS A 67 0.94 14.13 -12.00
N ARG A 68 1.30 15.26 -12.63
CA ARG A 68 2.10 16.32 -11.99
C ARG A 68 1.26 17.54 -11.66
N PRO A 69 1.52 18.26 -10.54
CA PRO A 69 0.72 19.40 -10.11
C PRO A 69 0.52 20.50 -11.15
N LEU A 70 1.51 20.71 -12.02
CA LEU A 70 1.51 21.75 -13.05
C LEU A 70 0.99 21.27 -14.41
N ARG A 71 0.96 19.95 -14.64
CA ARG A 71 0.59 19.32 -15.92
C ARG A 71 0.03 17.92 -15.65
N THR A 72 -1.29 17.86 -15.53
CA THR A 72 -2.00 16.60 -15.31
C THR A 72 -2.42 16.03 -16.66
N PHE A 73 -1.70 15.02 -17.15
CA PHE A 73 -2.09 14.28 -18.35
C PHE A 73 -3.18 13.25 -18.03
N VAL A 74 -3.19 12.77 -16.79
CA VAL A 74 -4.07 11.73 -16.30
C VAL A 74 -4.54 12.10 -14.89
N ALA A 75 -5.84 12.03 -14.65
CA ALA A 75 -6.43 12.08 -13.32
C ALA A 75 -6.43 10.66 -12.74
N VAL A 76 -5.85 10.52 -11.56
CA VAL A 76 -5.84 9.24 -10.82
C VAL A 76 -7.05 9.22 -9.90
N THR A 77 -7.63 8.05 -9.70
CA THR A 77 -8.63 7.80 -8.65
C THR A 77 -8.03 6.80 -7.65
N ILE A 78 -8.23 7.02 -6.34
CA ILE A 78 -7.79 6.05 -5.34
C ILE A 78 -8.66 4.78 -5.45
N PRO A 79 -8.07 3.57 -5.50
CA PRO A 79 -8.86 2.34 -5.50
C PRO A 79 -9.80 2.28 -4.28
N PRO A 80 -11.09 1.95 -4.46
CA PRO A 80 -12.07 1.98 -3.38
C PRO A 80 -11.72 1.02 -2.23
N GLY A 81 -10.96 -0.04 -2.50
CA GLY A 81 -10.53 -1.02 -1.51
C GLY A 81 -9.73 -0.43 -0.34
N PHE A 82 -9.01 0.69 -0.53
CA PHE A 82 -8.30 1.36 0.57
C PHE A 82 -9.26 1.94 1.61
N LYS A 83 -10.29 2.66 1.13
CA LYS A 83 -11.32 3.26 1.96
C LYS A 83 -12.20 2.21 2.62
N GLU A 84 -12.57 1.17 1.86
CA GLU A 84 -13.37 0.05 2.37
C GLU A 84 -12.62 -0.72 3.47
N ALA A 85 -11.32 -0.98 3.28
CA ALA A 85 -10.50 -1.64 4.31
C ALA A 85 -10.37 -0.78 5.57
N HIS A 86 -10.12 0.52 5.43
CA HIS A 86 -10.08 1.42 6.58
C HIS A 86 -11.42 1.44 7.34
N GLY A 87 -12.54 1.61 6.63
CA GLY A 87 -13.87 1.60 7.25
C GLY A 87 -14.15 0.31 8.02
N LYS A 88 -13.83 -0.85 7.42
CA LYS A 88 -13.98 -2.15 8.09
C LYS A 88 -13.08 -2.29 9.32
N VAL A 89 -11.83 -1.82 9.26
CA VAL A 89 -10.92 -1.91 10.41
C VAL A 89 -11.37 -1.03 11.57
N THR A 90 -11.91 0.15 11.27
CA THR A 90 -12.32 1.14 12.29
C THR A 90 -13.72 0.86 12.85
N GLU A 91 -14.65 0.37 12.04
CA GLU A 91 -16.04 0.09 12.45
C GLU A 91 -16.26 -1.35 12.94
N GLU A 92 -15.47 -2.32 12.45
CA GLU A 92 -15.59 -3.74 12.79
C GLU A 92 -14.38 -4.24 13.61
N ASP A 93 -14.02 -5.51 13.44
CA ASP A 93 -12.85 -6.11 14.11
C ASP A 93 -11.60 -6.01 13.19
N PRO A 94 -10.52 -5.33 13.63
CA PRO A 94 -9.27 -5.27 12.87
C PRO A 94 -8.72 -6.66 12.50
N ASN A 95 -9.07 -7.72 13.24
CA ASN A 95 -8.49 -9.06 13.04
C ASN A 95 -9.07 -9.82 11.84
N ILE A 96 -10.27 -9.49 11.40
CA ILE A 96 -10.98 -10.22 10.34
C ILE A 96 -10.79 -9.59 8.96
N VAL A 97 -10.28 -8.35 8.92
CA VAL A 97 -10.09 -7.61 7.67
C VAL A 97 -8.91 -8.19 6.91
N ASP A 98 -9.18 -8.53 5.64
CA ASP A 98 -8.24 -9.13 4.72
C ASP A 98 -7.55 -8.04 3.89
N LEU A 99 -6.34 -7.64 4.31
CA LEU A 99 -5.56 -6.62 3.60
C LEU A 99 -4.92 -7.17 2.32
N SER A 100 -4.56 -8.46 2.30
CA SER A 100 -3.92 -9.08 1.13
C SER A 100 -4.86 -9.12 -0.08
N LYS A 101 -6.16 -9.28 0.14
CA LYS A 101 -7.18 -9.16 -0.91
C LYS A 101 -7.24 -7.78 -1.56
N VAL A 102 -6.92 -6.72 -0.82
CA VAL A 102 -6.89 -5.35 -1.36
C VAL A 102 -5.59 -5.14 -2.12
N ASN A 103 -4.47 -5.40 -1.45
CA ASN A 103 -3.13 -5.35 -2.02
C ASN A 103 -2.16 -6.06 -1.07
N ASP A 104 -1.30 -6.93 -1.59
CA ASP A 104 -0.25 -7.58 -0.81
C ASP A 104 0.75 -6.59 -0.18
N ASN A 105 0.81 -5.36 -0.71
CA ASN A 105 1.60 -4.23 -0.23
C ASN A 105 0.71 -3.02 0.08
N PHE A 106 -0.38 -3.21 0.82
CA PHE A 106 -1.36 -2.20 1.23
C PHE A 106 -0.71 -0.90 1.74
N TYR A 107 0.17 -0.99 2.75
CA TYR A 107 0.76 0.21 3.35
C TYR A 107 1.69 0.96 2.37
N GLU A 108 2.53 0.22 1.64
CA GLU A 108 3.50 0.82 0.70
C GLU A 108 2.79 1.40 -0.52
N ALA A 109 1.85 0.66 -1.11
CA ALA A 109 1.06 1.11 -2.26
C ALA A 109 0.18 2.31 -1.87
N GLY A 110 -0.47 2.25 -0.69
CA GLY A 110 -1.24 3.37 -0.16
C GLY A 110 -0.38 4.63 0.02
N HIS A 111 0.80 4.49 0.62
CA HIS A 111 1.75 5.60 0.76
C HIS A 111 2.17 6.17 -0.60
N LEU A 112 2.49 5.32 -1.58
CA LEU A 112 2.81 5.78 -2.93
C LEU A 112 1.64 6.51 -3.60
N CYS A 113 0.39 6.10 -3.33
CA CYS A 113 -0.81 6.78 -3.82
C CYS A 113 -0.98 8.19 -3.22
N THR A 114 -0.52 8.44 -1.98
CA THR A 114 -0.55 9.81 -1.40
C THR A 114 0.29 10.80 -2.21
N ALA A 115 1.32 10.31 -2.92
CA ALA A 115 2.18 11.12 -3.78
C ALA A 115 1.59 11.42 -5.18
N LEU A 116 0.38 10.95 -5.49
CA LEU A 116 -0.27 11.12 -6.79
C LEU A 116 -1.11 12.41 -6.92
N PHE A 117 -0.98 13.36 -5.97
CA PHE A 117 -1.61 14.69 -6.01
C PHE A 117 -3.14 14.68 -6.26
N HIS A 118 -3.84 13.68 -5.72
CA HIS A 118 -5.30 13.62 -5.71
C HIS A 118 -5.86 14.42 -4.52
N SER A 119 -7.07 14.97 -4.66
CA SER A 119 -7.84 15.55 -3.54
C SER A 119 -8.00 14.65 -2.31
N GLU A 120 -8.03 13.33 -2.48
CA GLU A 120 -8.23 12.35 -1.40
C GLU A 120 -6.90 11.84 -0.80
N ALA A 121 -5.76 12.33 -1.30
CA ALA A 121 -4.45 11.89 -0.82
C ALA A 121 -4.23 12.21 0.68
N GLY A 122 -4.81 13.31 1.18
CA GLY A 122 -4.75 13.67 2.60
C GLY A 122 -5.50 12.68 3.49
N GLU A 123 -6.73 12.34 3.10
CA GLU A 123 -7.54 11.32 3.78
C GLU A 123 -6.80 9.98 3.81
N LEU A 124 -6.22 9.55 2.69
CA LEU A 124 -5.43 8.32 2.63
C LEU A 124 -4.21 8.35 3.56
N ALA A 125 -3.53 9.48 3.68
CA ALA A 125 -2.37 9.63 4.55
C ALA A 125 -2.73 9.51 6.04
N GLU A 126 -3.96 9.89 6.42
CA GLU A 126 -4.48 9.74 7.79
C GLU A 126 -5.01 8.33 8.05
N MET A 127 -5.70 7.71 7.09
CA MET A 127 -6.27 6.36 7.23
C MET A 127 -5.21 5.26 7.41
N LEU A 128 -4.08 5.34 6.69
CA LEU A 128 -3.05 4.28 6.71
C LEU A 128 -2.46 4.01 8.12
N PRO A 129 -2.00 5.02 8.89
CA PRO A 129 -1.50 4.80 10.23
C PRO A 129 -2.59 4.32 11.19
N ASP A 130 -3.84 4.76 11.04
CA ASP A 130 -4.96 4.33 11.88
C ASP A 130 -5.19 2.82 11.78
N VAL A 131 -5.18 2.28 10.54
CA VAL A 131 -5.28 0.83 10.30
C VAL A 131 -4.13 0.07 10.99
N LEU A 132 -2.89 0.55 10.83
CA LEU A 132 -1.73 -0.09 11.43
C LEU A 132 -1.79 -0.05 12.96
N GLN A 133 -2.23 1.07 13.54
CA GLN A 133 -2.34 1.23 14.99
C GLN A 133 -3.39 0.29 15.58
N ALA A 134 -4.54 0.12 14.91
CA ALA A 134 -5.57 -0.82 15.34
C ALA A 134 -5.06 -2.27 15.32
N ARG A 135 -4.24 -2.62 14.32
CA ARG A 135 -3.77 -4.00 14.10
C ARG A 135 -2.48 -4.36 14.83
N VAL A 136 -1.61 -3.41 15.16
CA VAL A 136 -0.29 -3.71 15.76
C VAL A 136 -0.38 -4.42 17.11
N LEU A 137 -1.37 -4.07 17.93
CA LEU A 137 -1.59 -4.74 19.23
C LEU A 137 -2.06 -6.18 19.03
N CYS A 138 -2.85 -6.42 18.01
CA CYS A 138 -3.32 -7.75 17.63
C CYS A 138 -2.18 -8.62 17.06
N LEU A 139 -1.23 -8.04 16.33
CA LEU A 139 -0.03 -8.75 15.87
C LEU A 139 0.81 -9.27 17.04
N GLY A 140 1.01 -8.47 18.08
CA GLY A 140 1.70 -8.90 19.30
C GLY A 140 1.05 -10.14 19.92
N SER A 141 -0.28 -10.17 19.93
CA SER A 141 -1.04 -11.30 20.48
C SER A 141 -0.83 -12.63 19.75
N ALA A 142 -0.60 -12.58 18.44
CA ALA A 142 -0.28 -13.75 17.64
C ALA A 142 1.06 -14.40 18.01
N THR A 143 1.96 -13.66 18.67
CA THR A 143 3.28 -14.14 19.11
C THR A 143 3.31 -14.59 20.58
N GLY A 144 2.14 -14.81 21.19
CA GLY A 144 2.00 -15.34 22.55
C GLY A 144 1.96 -14.29 23.66
N THR A 145 1.78 -13.01 23.35
CA THR A 145 1.37 -12.03 24.38
C THR A 145 -0.12 -12.18 24.66
N PRO A 146 -0.57 -12.25 25.93
CA PRO A 146 -1.99 -12.38 26.23
C PRO A 146 -2.77 -11.16 25.70
N SER A 147 -3.74 -11.41 24.81
CA SER A 147 -4.68 -10.40 24.31
C SER A 147 -6.01 -10.49 25.03
N PRO A 148 -6.68 -9.35 25.29
CA PRO A 148 -8.03 -9.35 25.84
C PRO A 148 -9.06 -10.01 24.89
N ASN A 149 -8.83 -10.06 23.57
CA ASN A 149 -9.81 -10.50 22.57
C ASN A 149 -9.28 -11.62 21.65
N GLY A 150 -8.92 -12.76 22.23
CA GLY A 150 -9.30 -14.11 21.77
C GLY A 150 -8.88 -14.72 20.41
N THR A 151 -8.52 -14.00 19.35
CA THR A 151 -8.12 -14.64 18.08
C THR A 151 -6.94 -13.94 17.42
N PRO A 152 -5.81 -14.64 17.19
CA PRO A 152 -4.68 -14.06 16.48
C PRO A 152 -5.02 -13.81 15.01
N ILE A 153 -4.52 -12.71 14.46
CA ILE A 153 -4.63 -12.42 13.02
C ILE A 153 -3.97 -13.56 12.24
N LYS A 154 -4.67 -14.10 11.24
CA LYS A 154 -4.10 -15.11 10.35
C LYS A 154 -3.11 -14.44 9.39
N ALA A 155 -1.96 -15.07 9.17
CA ALA A 155 -0.92 -14.56 8.26
C ALA A 155 -1.42 -14.30 6.82
N GLU A 156 -2.47 -15.01 6.38
CA GLU A 156 -3.09 -14.83 5.06
C GLU A 156 -3.82 -13.49 4.92
N LEU A 157 -4.32 -12.92 6.02
CA LEU A 157 -5.05 -11.64 6.06
C LEU A 157 -4.12 -10.43 6.19
N MET A 158 -2.82 -10.69 6.35
CA MET A 158 -1.80 -9.68 6.62
C MET A 158 -1.17 -9.14 5.35
N ASP A 159 -0.82 -7.86 5.42
CA ASP A 159 0.09 -7.22 4.48
C ASP A 159 1.54 -7.72 4.66
N ASN A 160 2.40 -7.52 3.66
CA ASN A 160 3.83 -7.84 3.75
C ASN A 160 4.56 -7.13 4.90
N VAL A 161 4.21 -5.87 5.22
CA VAL A 161 4.78 -5.15 6.37
C VAL A 161 4.40 -5.82 7.69
N GLU A 162 3.14 -6.25 7.83
CA GLU A 162 2.66 -6.95 9.02
C GLU A 162 3.28 -8.33 9.18
N LYS A 163 3.40 -9.09 8.08
CA LYS A 163 4.09 -10.39 8.06
C LYS A 163 5.53 -10.24 8.54
N LYS A 164 6.26 -9.25 8.01
CA LYS A 164 7.64 -8.97 8.41
C LYS A 164 7.73 -8.58 9.88
N LEU A 165 6.84 -7.72 10.37
CA LEU A 165 6.80 -7.32 11.77
C LEU A 165 6.52 -8.52 12.70
N MET A 166 5.60 -9.40 12.30
CA MET A 166 5.29 -10.63 13.02
C MET A 166 6.50 -11.57 13.06
N GLU A 167 7.16 -11.81 11.92
CA GLU A 167 8.38 -12.62 11.86
C GLU A 167 9.50 -12.08 12.73
N ASP A 168 9.74 -10.76 12.67
CA ASP A 168 10.77 -10.10 13.48
C ASP A 168 10.44 -10.21 14.97
N THR A 169 9.17 -10.04 15.35
CA THR A 169 8.71 -10.21 16.74
C THR A 169 8.92 -11.64 17.23
N GLN A 170 8.56 -12.64 16.41
CA GLN A 170 8.75 -14.06 16.75
C GLN A 170 10.22 -14.41 16.91
N LYS A 171 11.09 -13.95 16.00
CA LYS A 171 12.55 -14.14 16.08
C LYS A 171 13.12 -13.50 17.34
N CYS A 172 12.73 -12.26 17.64
CA CYS A 172 13.15 -11.58 18.86
C CYS A 172 12.74 -12.36 20.11
N ARG A 173 11.53 -12.91 20.13
CA ARG A 173 11.07 -13.72 21.27
C ARG A 173 11.89 -14.99 21.44
N THR A 174 12.08 -15.76 20.37
CA THR A 174 12.92 -16.96 20.40
C THR A 174 14.34 -16.66 20.87
N ASN A 175 14.96 -15.59 20.38
CA ASN A 175 16.30 -15.19 20.83
C ASN A 175 16.36 -14.83 22.33
N VAL A 176 15.29 -14.23 22.88
CA VAL A 176 15.22 -13.91 24.31
C VAL A 176 15.04 -15.19 25.13
N ASP A 177 14.18 -16.11 24.68
CA ASP A 177 13.97 -17.39 25.35
C ASP A 177 15.27 -18.22 25.34
N GLU A 178 16.00 -18.29 24.22
CA GLU A 178 17.32 -18.92 24.11
C GLU A 178 18.40 -18.26 24.99
N TRP A 179 18.31 -16.95 25.23
CA TRP A 179 19.24 -16.24 26.10
C TRP A 179 18.99 -16.48 27.59
N LEU A 180 17.74 -16.81 27.95
CA LEU A 180 17.34 -17.08 29.34
C LEU A 180 17.61 -18.52 29.77
N GLU A 181 17.75 -19.46 28.84
CA GLU A 181 18.17 -20.86 29.07
C GLU A 181 19.68 -20.99 29.31
#